data_AF-A0A2W5Z7J5-F1
#
_entry.id   AF-A0A2W5Z7J5-F1
#
_cell.length_a   1.000
_cell.length_b   1.000
_cell.length_c   1.000
_cell.angle_alpha   90.00
_cell.angle_beta   90.00
_cell.angle_gamma   90.00
#
_symmetry.space_group_name_H-M   'P 1'
#
loop_
_entity.id
_entity.type
_entity.pdbx_description
1 polymer ?
#
loop_
_entity_poly.entity_id
_entity_poly.type
_entity_poly.pdbx_seq_one_letter_code
_entity_poly.pdbx_strand_id
1 'polypeptide(L)' 'MERKDFRGIGRDAQEALRKRAVYLVLHGSRTQAEAAGLVGVRRQVVNRWILRNRDEGAC' A
#
# COMPACT_ATOMS: atom_id res chain seq x y z
N MET A 1 3.33 3.27 -19.85
CA MET A 1 3.96 2.96 -18.54
C MET A 1 3.57 1.55 -18.13
N GLU A 2 4.46 0.61 -18.42
CA GLU A 2 4.32 -0.82 -18.09
C GLU A 2 4.47 -0.99 -16.58
N ARG A 3 3.35 -1.22 -15.91
CA ARG A 3 3.26 -1.26 -14.44
C ARG A 3 3.54 -2.68 -13.98
N LYS A 4 4.82 -2.95 -13.73
CA LYS A 4 5.39 -4.09 -12.98
C LYS A 4 4.29 -4.93 -12.33
N ASP A 5 3.90 -6.01 -13.00
CA ASP A 5 2.75 -6.83 -12.61
C ASP A 5 2.95 -7.45 -11.23
N PHE A 6 2.39 -6.77 -10.21
CA PHE A 6 2.42 -7.19 -8.81
C PHE A 6 1.80 -8.56 -8.54
N ARG A 7 1.15 -9.17 -9.53
CA ARG A 7 0.51 -10.49 -9.45
C ARG A 7 1.51 -11.64 -9.36
N GLY A 8 2.79 -11.42 -9.71
CA GLY A 8 3.86 -12.43 -9.63
C GLY A 8 4.77 -12.33 -8.40
N ILE A 9 4.66 -11.26 -7.61
CA ILE A 9 5.48 -11.09 -6.40
C ILE A 9 4.76 -11.82 -5.27
N GLY A 10 5.44 -12.78 -4.63
CA GLY A 10 4.86 -13.63 -3.59
C GLY A 10 4.09 -12.85 -2.53
N ARG A 11 3.10 -13.50 -1.92
CA ARG A 11 2.19 -12.90 -0.91
C ARG A 11 2.94 -12.11 0.16
N ASP A 12 4.08 -12.63 0.59
CA ASP A 12 5.00 -12.02 1.56
C ASP A 12 5.53 -10.64 1.11
N ALA A 13 5.97 -10.55 -0.14
CA ALA A 13 6.45 -9.30 -0.73
C ALA A 13 5.31 -8.28 -0.87
N GLN A 14 4.09 -8.72 -1.20
CA GLN A 14 2.93 -7.84 -1.21
C GLN A 14 2.57 -7.34 0.20
N GLU A 15 2.67 -8.18 1.22
CA GLU A 15 2.42 -7.78 2.61
C GLU A 15 3.47 -6.80 3.13
N ALA A 16 4.74 -7.02 2.81
CA ALA A 16 5.81 -6.08 3.14
C ALA A 16 5.57 -4.70 2.50
N LEU A 17 5.18 -4.68 1.22
CA LEU A 17 4.81 -3.45 0.51
C LEU A 17 3.55 -2.80 1.11
N ARG A 18 2.55 -3.60 1.50
CA ARG A 18 1.35 -3.12 2.18
C ARG A 18 1.68 -2.41 3.48
N LYS A 19 2.45 -3.06 4.36
CA LYS A 19 2.88 -2.47 5.63
C LYS A 19 3.70 -1.20 5.42
N ARG A 20 4.60 -1.19 4.43
CA ARG A 20 5.39 -0.01 4.07
C ARG A 20 4.52 1.15 3.59
N ALA A 21 3.56 0.90 2.71
CA ALA A 21 2.64 1.92 2.20
C ALA A 21 1.78 2.51 3.33
N VAL A 22 1.21 1.66 4.19
CA VAL A 22 0.39 2.09 5.33
C VAL A 22 1.22 2.91 6.32
N TYR A 23 2.44 2.47 6.64
CA TYR A 23 3.35 3.20 7.52
C TYR A 23 3.72 4.59 6.97
N LEU A 24 4.01 4.71 5.68
CA LEU A 24 4.31 6.00 5.04
C LEU A 24 3.12 6.97 5.12
N VAL A 25 1.89 6.47 5.00
CA VAL A 25 0.68 7.29 5.08
C VAL A 25 0.38 7.69 6.52
N LEU A 26 0.51 6.77 7.49
CA LEU A 26 0.16 7.01 8.89
C LEU A 26 1.23 7.79 9.66
N HIS A 27 2.52 7.48 9.45
CA HIS A 27 3.64 8.10 10.17
C HIS A 27 4.38 9.16 9.36
N GLY A 28 4.37 9.06 8.03
CA GLY A 28 5.15 9.96 7.16
C GLY A 28 4.41 11.24 6.74
N SER A 29 3.16 11.43 7.18
CA SER A 29 2.24 12.47 6.66
C SER A 29 2.18 12.52 5.13
N ARG A 30 2.41 11.37 4.46
CA ARG A 30 2.38 11.28 3.00
C ARG A 30 0.99 10.96 2.51
N THR A 31 0.65 11.56 1.37
CA THR A 31 -0.63 11.25 0.73
C THR A 31 -0.62 9.84 0.13
N GLN A 32 -1.81 9.23 -0.01
CA GLN A 32 -1.95 7.90 -0.61
C GLN A 32 -1.36 7.82 -2.02
N ALA A 33 -1.33 8.94 -2.75
CA ALA A 33 -0.74 9.04 -4.09
C ALA A 33 0.80 9.02 -4.04
N GLU A 34 1.42 9.73 -3.10
CA GLU A 34 2.87 9.68 -2.87
C GLU A 34 3.32 8.30 -2.40
N ALA A 35 2.61 7.72 -1.42
CA ALA A 35 2.90 6.37 -0.95
C ALA A 35 2.77 5.33 -2.08
N ALA A 36 1.77 5.49 -2.96
CA ALA A 36 1.63 4.65 -4.15
C ALA A 36 2.83 4.79 -5.11
N GLY A 37 3.31 6.02 -5.34
CA GLY A 37 4.50 6.27 -6.16
C GLY A 37 5.77 5.67 -5.58
N LEU A 38 5.98 5.80 -4.26
CA LEU A 38 7.16 5.28 -3.56
C LEU A 38 7.21 3.75 -3.53
N VAL A 39 6.05 3.12 -3.36
CA VAL A 39 5.92 1.66 -3.28
C VAL A 39 5.73 1.03 -4.67
N GLY A 40 5.55 1.86 -5.70
CA GLY A 40 5.36 1.46 -7.09
C GLY A 40 3.99 0.85 -7.39
N VAL A 41 3.02 0.96 -6.47
CA VAL A 41 1.67 0.39 -6.61
C VAL A 41 0.67 1.44 -7.09
N ARG A 42 -0.53 1.01 -7.49
CA ARG A 42 -1.60 1.95 -7.85
C ARG A 42 -2.24 2.55 -6.59
N ARG A 43 -2.65 3.82 -6.65
CA ARG A 43 -3.42 4.51 -5.59
C ARG A 43 -4.61 3.70 -5.09
N GLN A 44 -5.33 3.03 -6.00
CA GLN A 44 -6.47 2.16 -5.68
C GLN A 44 -6.12 1.01 -4.73
N VAL A 45 -4.92 0.42 -4.90
CA VAL A 45 -4.44 -0.68 -4.07
C VAL A 45 -4.12 -0.16 -2.66
N VAL A 46 -3.43 0.98 -2.57
CA VAL A 46 -3.13 1.65 -1.29
C VAL A 46 -4.42 2.04 -0.56
N ASN A 47 -5.41 2.58 -1.27
CA ASN A 47 -6.70 2.94 -0.69
C ASN A 47 -7.41 1.70 -0.09
N ARG A 48 -7.45 0.58 -0.82
CA ARG A 48 -7.98 -0.69 -0.31
C ARG A 48 -7.23 -1.17 0.93
N TRP A 49 -5.91 -1.02 0.97
CA TRP A 49 -5.10 -1.41 2.12
C TRP A 49 -5.36 -0.57 3.36
N ILE A 50 -5.52 0.74 3.19
CA ILE A 50 -5.85 1.67 4.28
C ILE A 50 -7.25 1.41 4.82
N LEU A 51 -8.23 1.22 3.94
CA LEU A 51 -9.60 0.87 4.33
C LEU A 51 -9.61 -0.41 5.17
N ARG A 52 -8.93 -1.45 4.71
CA ARG A 52 -8.83 -2.72 5.44
C ARG A 52 -8.06 -2.58 6.76
N ASN A 53 -7.03 -1.75 6.82
CA ASN A 53 -6.27 -1.52 8.05
C ASN A 53 -7.06 -0.70 9.08
N ARG A 54 -7.92 0.23 8.64
CA ARG A 54 -8.87 0.93 9.53
C ARG A 54 -9.97 0.00 10.06
N ASP A 55 -10.46 -0.91 9.21
CA ASP A 55 -11.45 -1.91 9.58
C ASP A 55 -10.89 -2.92 10.60
N GLU A 56 -9.67 -3.43 10.36
CA GLU A 56 -8.96 -4.33 11.30
C GLU A 56 -8.49 -3.64 12.59
N GLY A 57 -8.35 -2.31 12.60
CA GLY A 57 -7.97 -1.53 13.78
C GLY A 57 -9.15 -1.09 14.66
N ALA A 58 -10.39 -1.42 14.29
CA ALA A 58 -11.60 -1.09 15.03
C ALA A 58 -12.08 -2.21 15.99
N CYS A 59 -11.18 -3.14 16.34
CA CYS A 59 -11.43 -4.22 17.31
C CYS A 59 -10.71 -3.94 18.63
#